data_AF-K9US84-F1
#
_entry.id   AF-K9US84-F1
#
_cell.length_a   1.000
_cell.length_b   1.000
_cell.length_c   1.000
_cell.angle_alpha   90.00
_cell.angle_beta   90.00
_cell.angle_gamma   90.00
#
_symmetry.space_group_name_H-M   'P 1'
#
loop_
_entity.id
_entity.type
_entity.pdbx_description
1 polymer ?
#
loop_
_entity_poly.entity_id
_entity_poly.type
_entity_poly.pdbx_seq_one_letter_code
_entity_poly.pdbx_strand_id
1 'polypeptide(L)'
;MPQPQSAYPSCNSSLEHVPIESDLISLQMSRSTQTQQEIVAAYCQNSTKFATEYQIRMASVTKDSIYSNWSIEAKNVILAQANHRGNYWVFDAGHCTYLVPAKRRYIDSHAYTIASWIFRGHNYTPDYLNIELIRPAILMPLESDSNLQIWQLHQQGELIFS
;
A
#
# COMPACT_ATOMS: atom_id res chain seq x y z
N MET A 1 69.97 6.55 -36.37
CA MET A 1 69.07 7.66 -36.78
C MET A 1 68.10 7.09 -37.82
N PRO A 2 66.78 7.38 -37.84
CA PRO A 2 65.85 7.94 -36.84
C PRO A 2 64.68 6.99 -36.45
N GLN A 3 63.94 7.37 -35.41
CA GLN A 3 62.61 6.91 -34.90
C GLN A 3 61.46 7.68 -35.65
N PRO A 4 60.13 7.60 -35.33
CA PRO A 4 59.23 6.59 -34.68
C PRO A 4 57.77 6.50 -35.29
N GLN A 5 56.85 5.81 -34.56
CA GLN A 5 55.34 5.89 -34.54
C GLN A 5 54.54 5.00 -35.52
N SER A 6 53.36 4.41 -35.20
CA SER A 6 52.37 4.56 -34.10
C SER A 6 51.70 3.19 -33.80
N ALA A 7 51.52 2.78 -32.53
CA ALA A 7 50.30 2.93 -31.72
C ALA A 7 49.00 2.44 -32.38
N TYR A 8 48.47 1.30 -31.90
CA TYR A 8 47.06 1.17 -31.47
C TYR A 8 46.95 0.14 -30.32
N PRO A 9 46.15 0.43 -29.27
CA PRO A 9 45.95 -0.44 -28.12
C PRO A 9 44.98 -1.58 -28.44
N SER A 10 45.26 -2.76 -27.87
CA SER A 10 44.32 -3.88 -27.80
C SER A 10 43.17 -3.50 -26.87
N CYS A 11 41.96 -3.38 -27.43
CA CYS A 11 40.74 -3.24 -26.66
C CYS A 11 40.43 -4.56 -25.94
N ASN A 12 40.87 -4.69 -24.71
CA ASN A 12 40.24 -5.59 -23.74
C ASN A 12 39.69 -4.73 -22.60
N SER A 13 38.58 -4.03 -22.87
CA SER A 13 37.69 -3.57 -21.81
C SER A 13 36.90 -4.80 -21.35
N SER A 14 37.32 -5.36 -20.22
CA SER A 14 36.49 -6.26 -19.42
C SER A 14 35.06 -5.73 -19.39
N LEU A 15 34.12 -6.61 -19.73
CA LEU A 15 32.69 -6.43 -19.53
C LEU A 15 32.45 -5.94 -18.09
N GLU A 16 32.25 -4.64 -17.93
CA GLU A 16 31.47 -4.13 -16.81
C GLU A 16 30.05 -4.67 -17.03
N HIS A 17 29.74 -5.77 -16.35
CA HIS A 17 28.37 -6.24 -16.19
C HIS A 17 27.65 -5.18 -15.36
N VAL A 18 27.03 -4.23 -16.05
CA VAL A 18 26.11 -3.31 -15.41
C VAL A 18 24.86 -4.13 -15.06
N PRO A 19 24.44 -4.21 -13.79
CA PRO A 19 23.20 -4.89 -13.41
C PRO A 19 22.05 -3.93 -13.72
N ILE A 20 21.54 -4.01 -14.96
CA ILE A 20 20.56 -3.05 -15.46
C ILE A 20 19.16 -3.65 -15.30
N GLU A 21 18.38 -3.04 -14.40
CA GLU A 21 16.93 -3.21 -14.17
C GLU A 21 16.42 -4.46 -13.44
N SER A 22 16.76 -5.69 -13.83
CA SER A 22 16.10 -6.89 -13.23
C SER A 22 16.40 -7.06 -11.74
N ASP A 23 17.65 -6.79 -11.35
CA ASP A 23 18.10 -6.93 -9.97
C ASP A 23 17.57 -5.79 -9.10
N LEU A 24 17.43 -4.59 -9.67
CA LEU A 24 16.85 -3.43 -9.00
C LEU A 24 15.35 -3.62 -8.74
N ILE A 25 14.61 -4.15 -9.72
CA ILE A 25 13.18 -4.48 -9.56
C ILE A 25 13.01 -5.57 -8.49
N SER A 26 13.87 -6.59 -8.50
CA SER A 26 13.83 -7.66 -7.51
C SER A 26 14.13 -7.17 -6.09
N LEU A 27 15.11 -6.27 -5.93
CA LEU A 27 15.43 -5.62 -4.67
C LEU A 27 14.29 -4.71 -4.18
N GLN A 28 13.65 -3.97 -5.07
CA GLN A 28 12.52 -3.12 -4.73
C GLN A 28 11.29 -3.94 -4.31
N MET A 29 11.01 -5.04 -4.99
CA MET A 29 9.91 -5.95 -4.66
C MET A 29 10.13 -6.66 -3.32
N SER A 30 11.34 -7.16 -3.08
CA SER A 30 11.70 -7.80 -1.81
C SER A 30 11.64 -6.83 -0.64
N ARG A 31 12.16 -5.60 -0.81
CA ARG A 31 12.04 -4.53 0.20
C ARG A 31 10.57 -4.17 0.47
N SER A 32 9.76 -4.00 -0.57
CA SER A 32 8.31 -3.72 -0.41
C SER A 32 7.59 -4.85 0.34
N THR A 33 7.91 -6.10 0.01
CA THR A 33 7.36 -7.29 0.68
C THR A 33 7.76 -7.34 2.15
N GLN A 34 9.04 -7.08 2.45
CA GLN A 34 9.54 -7.00 3.82
C GLN A 34 8.83 -5.88 4.61
N THR A 35 8.70 -4.69 4.03
CA THR A 35 7.98 -3.57 4.66
C THR A 35 6.52 -3.95 4.95
N GLN A 36 5.83 -4.65 4.05
CA GLN A 36 4.45 -5.11 4.29
C GLN A 36 4.38 -6.11 5.46
N GLN A 37 5.33 -7.05 5.55
CA GLN A 37 5.41 -8.00 6.67
C GLN A 37 5.66 -7.30 8.00
N GLU A 38 6.56 -6.31 8.04
CA GLU A 38 6.84 -5.50 9.23
C GLU A 38 5.59 -4.70 9.67
N ILE A 39 4.88 -4.10 8.72
CA ILE A 39 3.61 -3.40 8.98
C ILE A 39 2.58 -4.35 9.58
N VAL A 40 2.40 -5.54 8.99
CA VAL A 40 1.43 -6.54 9.47
C VAL A 40 1.79 -6.98 10.88
N ALA A 41 3.05 -7.31 11.14
CA ALA A 41 3.51 -7.73 12.45
C ALA A 41 3.27 -6.64 13.51
N ALA A 42 3.62 -5.38 13.21
CA ALA A 42 3.44 -4.25 14.12
C ALA A 42 1.94 -3.96 14.39
N TYR A 43 1.11 -4.00 13.33
CA TYR A 43 -0.34 -3.80 13.43
C TYR A 43 -1.00 -4.86 14.31
N CYS A 44 -0.69 -6.14 14.07
CA CYS A 44 -1.28 -7.27 14.78
C CYS A 44 -0.80 -7.36 16.23
N GLN A 45 0.47 -7.03 16.52
CA GLN A 45 1.03 -7.11 17.86
C GLN A 45 0.44 -6.06 18.80
N ASN A 46 0.43 -4.79 18.41
CA ASN A 46 -0.14 -3.72 19.21
C ASN A 46 -0.58 -2.55 18.35
N SER A 47 -1.79 -2.64 17.82
CA SER A 47 -2.33 -1.59 16.95
C SER A 47 -2.43 -0.19 17.61
N THR A 48 -2.46 -0.08 18.95
CA THR A 48 -2.48 1.24 19.62
C THR A 48 -1.11 1.88 19.53
N LYS A 49 -0.05 1.10 19.82
CA LYS A 49 1.34 1.52 19.63
C LYS A 49 1.62 1.83 18.16
N PHE A 50 1.16 0.96 17.26
CA PHE A 50 1.22 1.18 15.81
C PHE A 50 0.64 2.53 15.41
N ALA A 51 -0.54 2.88 15.94
CA ALA A 51 -1.19 4.13 15.58
C ALA A 51 -0.38 5.37 15.99
N THR A 52 0.37 5.28 17.08
CA THR A 52 1.25 6.36 17.55
C THR A 52 2.53 6.45 16.73
N GLU A 53 3.14 5.31 16.38
CA GLU A 53 4.42 5.26 15.66
C GLU A 53 4.31 5.73 14.21
N TYR A 54 3.22 5.37 13.51
CA TYR A 54 3.05 5.63 12.09
C TYR A 54 2.29 6.93 11.76
N GLN A 55 2.05 7.81 12.73
CA GLN A 55 1.37 9.11 12.54
C GLN A 55 0.07 8.97 11.72
N ILE A 56 -0.82 8.09 12.18
CA ILE A 56 -2.00 7.68 11.42
C ILE A 56 -2.89 8.86 11.05
N ARG A 57 -3.25 8.92 9.77
CA ARG A 57 -4.36 9.72 9.25
C ARG A 57 -5.60 8.84 9.15
N MET A 58 -6.70 9.27 9.75
CA MET A 58 -7.98 8.58 9.61
C MET A 58 -8.54 8.82 8.21
N ALA A 59 -9.10 7.81 7.57
CA ALA A 59 -9.72 7.94 6.24
C ALA A 59 -11.05 7.18 6.12
N SER A 60 -11.88 7.63 5.19
CA SER A 60 -13.13 7.00 4.79
C SER A 60 -13.28 7.04 3.28
N VAL A 61 -13.94 6.02 2.71
CA VAL A 61 -14.38 6.05 1.31
C VAL A 61 -15.35 7.21 1.14
N THR A 62 -15.16 8.01 0.08
CA THR A 62 -16.03 9.15 -0.20
C THR A 62 -17.41 8.69 -0.65
N LYS A 63 -18.44 9.50 -0.37
CA LYS A 63 -19.81 9.19 -0.81
C LYS A 63 -19.89 9.05 -2.34
N ASP A 64 -19.18 9.92 -3.07
CA ASP A 64 -19.17 9.90 -4.52
C ASP A 64 -18.54 8.61 -5.06
N SER A 65 -17.47 8.13 -4.43
CA SER A 65 -16.88 6.82 -4.75
C SER A 65 -17.84 5.68 -4.43
N ILE A 66 -18.60 5.75 -3.34
CA ILE A 66 -19.64 4.74 -3.04
C ILE A 66 -20.71 4.73 -4.13
N TYR A 67 -21.29 5.88 -4.46
CA TYR A 67 -22.38 5.97 -5.44
C TYR A 67 -21.95 5.56 -6.84
N SER A 68 -20.76 5.96 -7.29
CA SER A 68 -20.25 5.57 -8.61
C SER A 68 -19.95 4.07 -8.69
N ASN A 69 -19.49 3.48 -7.60
CA ASN A 69 -19.11 2.08 -7.57
C ASN A 69 -20.27 1.10 -7.44
N TRP A 70 -21.48 1.51 -7.06
CA TRP A 70 -22.59 0.56 -6.84
C TRP A 70 -22.95 -0.29 -8.08
N SER A 71 -22.78 0.26 -9.28
CA SER A 71 -23.21 -0.38 -10.53
C SER A 71 -22.06 -0.82 -11.46
N ILE A 72 -20.80 -0.66 -11.03
CA ILE A 72 -19.62 -0.88 -11.89
C ILE A 72 -18.82 -2.10 -11.39
N GLU A 73 -18.37 -2.99 -12.28
CA GLU A 73 -17.51 -4.12 -11.89
C GLU A 73 -16.09 -3.68 -11.50
N ALA A 74 -15.50 -2.76 -12.28
CA ALA A 74 -14.21 -2.13 -11.97
C ALA A 74 -14.38 -0.96 -10.99
N LYS A 75 -14.25 -1.25 -9.68
CA LYS A 75 -14.42 -0.25 -8.62
C LYS A 75 -13.27 0.77 -8.64
N ASN A 76 -13.58 2.06 -8.70
CA ASN A 76 -12.62 3.14 -8.45
C ASN A 76 -12.82 3.69 -7.04
N VAL A 77 -12.00 3.24 -6.10
CA VAL A 77 -12.16 3.60 -4.68
C VAL A 77 -11.36 4.86 -4.35
N ILE A 78 -12.09 5.92 -3.99
CA ILE A 78 -11.52 7.19 -3.53
C ILE A 78 -11.76 7.32 -2.04
N LEU A 79 -10.70 7.67 -1.31
CA LEU A 79 -10.73 7.91 0.12
C LEU A 79 -10.34 9.35 0.42
N ALA A 80 -10.97 9.95 1.42
CA ALA A 80 -10.60 11.26 1.93
C ALA A 80 -10.23 11.16 3.41
N GLN A 81 -9.35 12.07 3.84
CA GLN A 81 -9.01 12.22 5.25
C GLN A 81 -10.27 12.56 6.05
N ALA A 82 -10.46 11.87 7.17
CA ALA A 82 -11.58 12.04 8.06
C ALA A 82 -11.11 12.68 9.37
N ASN A 83 -11.80 13.72 9.84
CA ASN A 83 -11.36 14.46 11.03
C ASN A 83 -11.37 13.60 12.30
N HIS A 84 -12.41 12.77 12.51
CA HIS A 84 -12.55 12.01 13.77
C HIS A 84 -13.15 10.60 13.65
N ARG A 85 -13.69 10.21 12.49
CA ARG A 85 -14.44 8.94 12.32
C ARG A 85 -14.16 8.25 10.99
N GLY A 86 -12.87 7.98 10.74
CA GLY A 86 -12.46 7.09 9.66
C GLY A 86 -12.74 5.61 9.98
N ASN A 87 -12.98 4.82 8.93
CA ASN A 87 -12.99 3.36 9.02
C ASN A 87 -11.60 2.76 8.74
N TYR A 88 -10.69 3.57 8.21
CA TYR A 88 -9.37 3.15 7.79
C TYR A 88 -8.29 4.05 8.37
N TRP A 89 -7.11 3.48 8.51
CA TRP A 89 -5.88 4.15 8.91
C TRP A 89 -4.96 4.23 7.71
N VAL A 90 -4.50 5.44 7.42
CA VAL A 90 -3.59 5.76 6.32
C VAL A 90 -2.28 6.28 6.90
N PHE A 91 -1.16 5.77 6.41
CA PHE A 91 0.16 6.16 6.85
C PHE A 91 1.19 5.91 5.76
N ASP A 92 2.32 6.59 5.86
CA ASP A 92 3.42 6.47 4.92
C ASP A 92 4.50 5.56 5.53
N ALA A 93 5.00 4.61 4.75
CA ALA A 93 6.14 3.77 5.14
C ALA A 93 7.01 3.49 3.91
N GLY A 94 8.31 3.80 4.01
CA GLY A 94 9.20 3.76 2.86
C GLY A 94 8.73 4.72 1.75
N HIS A 95 8.41 4.19 0.58
CA HIS A 95 7.97 4.95 -0.59
C HIS A 95 6.48 4.78 -0.92
N CYS A 96 5.73 4.13 -0.04
CA CYS A 96 4.32 3.82 -0.27
C CYS A 96 3.44 4.42 0.82
N THR A 97 2.23 4.80 0.42
CA THR A 97 1.15 5.12 1.33
C THR A 97 0.29 3.87 1.50
N TYR A 98 0.20 3.38 2.74
CA TYR A 98 -0.53 2.16 3.07
C TYR A 98 -1.86 2.48 3.73
N LEU A 99 -2.78 1.53 3.61
CA LEU A 99 -4.09 1.57 4.25
C LEU A 99 -4.39 0.25 4.95
N VAL A 100 -4.81 0.36 6.21
CA VAL A 100 -5.25 -0.77 7.05
C VAL A 100 -6.61 -0.45 7.69
N PRO A 101 -7.40 -1.45 8.11
CA PRO A 101 -8.62 -1.20 8.88
C PRO A 101 -8.31 -0.48 10.20
N ALA A 102 -9.15 0.48 10.59
CA ALA A 102 -9.07 1.06 11.92
C ALA A 102 -9.48 0.02 12.97
N LYS A 103 -8.75 -0.08 14.10
CA LYS A 103 -8.99 -1.13 15.12
C LYS A 103 -10.42 -1.10 15.67
N ARG A 104 -10.93 -2.28 16.06
CA ARG A 104 -12.21 -2.49 16.82
C ARG A 104 -13.47 -2.04 16.09
N ARG A 105 -13.45 -1.97 14.77
CA ARG A 105 -14.67 -1.81 13.98
C ARG A 105 -15.23 -3.19 13.68
N TYR A 106 -16.38 -3.50 14.27
CA TYR A 106 -17.23 -4.56 13.77
C TYR A 106 -17.57 -4.25 12.31
N ILE A 107 -17.31 -5.20 11.40
CA ILE A 107 -17.65 -5.07 9.99
C ILE A 107 -18.91 -5.89 9.76
N ASP A 108 -20.07 -5.23 9.86
CA ASP A 108 -21.34 -5.82 9.44
C ASP A 108 -21.38 -6.05 7.92
N SER A 109 -22.44 -6.70 7.42
CA SER A 109 -22.61 -6.99 5.98
C SER A 109 -22.56 -5.73 5.09
N HIS A 110 -23.04 -4.60 5.58
CA HIS A 110 -23.03 -3.36 4.82
C HIS A 110 -21.60 -2.77 4.76
N ALA A 111 -20.92 -2.72 5.91
CA ALA A 111 -19.53 -2.30 6.01
C ALA A 111 -18.60 -3.23 5.20
N TYR A 112 -18.89 -4.54 5.16
CA TYR A 112 -18.13 -5.51 4.38
C TYR A 112 -18.24 -5.24 2.89
N THR A 113 -19.41 -4.83 2.41
CA THR A 113 -19.61 -4.50 0.99
C THR A 113 -18.65 -3.40 0.52
N ILE A 114 -18.43 -2.38 1.36
CA ILE A 114 -17.47 -1.31 1.05
C ILE A 114 -16.03 -1.78 1.29
N ALA A 115 -15.79 -2.52 2.38
CA ALA A 115 -14.47 -3.05 2.70
C ALA A 115 -13.94 -4.00 1.62
N SER A 116 -14.81 -4.77 0.97
CA SER A 116 -14.44 -5.72 -0.08
C SER A 116 -13.94 -5.05 -1.36
N TRP A 117 -14.20 -3.76 -1.55
CA TRP A 117 -13.61 -2.97 -2.63
C TRP A 117 -12.15 -2.63 -2.35
N ILE A 118 -11.75 -2.55 -1.08
CA ILE A 118 -10.38 -2.17 -0.65
C ILE A 118 -9.54 -3.40 -0.29
N PHE A 119 -10.18 -4.39 0.33
CA PHE A 119 -9.54 -5.59 0.84
C PHE A 119 -10.22 -6.81 0.26
N ARG A 120 -9.41 -7.73 -0.28
CA ARG A 120 -9.90 -9.07 -0.54
C ARG A 120 -10.11 -9.78 0.80
N GLY A 121 -11.36 -10.10 1.09
CA GLY A 121 -11.74 -10.84 2.29
C GLY A 121 -11.67 -12.34 2.08
N HIS A 122 -11.10 -13.04 3.06
CA HIS A 122 -11.08 -14.50 3.13
C HIS A 122 -11.94 -14.96 4.30
N ASN A 123 -12.75 -16.00 4.06
CA ASN A 123 -13.63 -16.63 5.05
C ASN A 123 -14.67 -15.70 5.68
N TYR A 124 -15.15 -14.66 4.99
CA TYR A 124 -16.17 -13.76 5.55
C TYR A 124 -17.50 -14.47 5.83
N THR A 125 -18.01 -14.30 7.05
CA THR A 125 -19.40 -14.54 7.44
C THR A 125 -19.87 -13.36 8.30
N PRO A 126 -21.19 -13.09 8.37
CA PRO A 126 -21.73 -11.90 9.02
C PRO A 126 -21.49 -11.79 10.54
N ASP A 127 -20.98 -12.85 11.19
CA ASP A 127 -20.95 -12.98 12.66
C ASP A 127 -19.53 -12.92 13.27
N TYR A 128 -18.49 -12.64 12.48
CA TYR A 128 -17.12 -12.61 13.01
C TYR A 128 -16.81 -11.37 13.84
N LEU A 129 -16.00 -11.59 14.88
CA LEU A 129 -15.54 -10.55 15.79
C LEU A 129 -14.09 -10.14 15.49
N ASN A 130 -13.30 -11.01 14.85
CA ASN A 130 -11.89 -10.76 14.61
C ASN A 130 -11.58 -10.60 13.12
N ILE A 131 -10.72 -9.62 12.86
CA ILE A 131 -10.19 -9.31 11.54
C ILE A 131 -8.67 -9.35 11.68
N GLU A 132 -8.04 -10.20 10.89
CA GLU A 132 -6.61 -10.29 10.78
C GLU A 132 -6.14 -9.65 9.48
N LEU A 133 -5.14 -8.77 9.58
CA LEU A 133 -4.52 -8.16 8.42
C LEU A 133 -3.47 -9.12 7.86
N ILE A 134 -3.63 -9.51 6.59
CA ILE A 134 -2.63 -10.32 5.88
C ILE A 134 -1.74 -9.42 5.02
N ARG A 135 -2.35 -8.41 4.40
CA ARG A 135 -1.64 -7.46 3.55
C ARG A 135 -2.30 -6.09 3.60
N PRO A 136 -1.55 -5.00 3.81
CA PRO A 136 -2.10 -3.65 3.72
C PRO A 136 -2.49 -3.33 2.27
N ALA A 137 -3.51 -2.49 2.10
CA ALA A 137 -3.81 -1.89 0.81
C ALA A 137 -2.80 -0.78 0.50
N ILE A 138 -2.59 -0.47 -0.78
CA ILE A 138 -1.70 0.61 -1.23
C ILE A 138 -2.53 1.70 -1.89
N LEU A 139 -2.22 2.93 -1.52
CA LEU A 139 -2.86 4.13 -2.03
C LEU A 139 -1.89 4.95 -2.89
N MET A 140 -2.46 5.68 -3.84
CA MET A 140 -1.79 6.80 -4.49
C MET A 140 -2.44 8.12 -4.03
N PRO A 141 -1.65 9.15 -3.70
CA PRO A 141 -2.19 10.48 -3.46
C PRO A 141 -2.83 11.00 -4.76
N LEU A 142 -4.05 11.51 -4.65
CA LEU A 142 -4.77 12.11 -5.78
C LEU A 142 -4.79 13.63 -5.66
N GLU A 143 -5.07 14.13 -4.47
CA GLU A 143 -5.11 15.57 -4.19
C GLU A 143 -4.67 15.80 -2.74
N SER A 144 -3.91 16.87 -2.52
CA SER A 144 -3.51 17.29 -1.19
C SER A 144 -3.51 18.82 -1.17
N ASP A 145 -4.62 19.40 -0.69
CA ASP A 145 -4.67 20.80 -0.26
C ASP A 145 -4.48 20.86 1.26
N SER A 146 -4.14 22.05 1.75
CA SER A 146 -4.00 22.50 3.13
C SER A 146 -5.06 21.95 4.09
N ASN A 147 -6.27 21.64 3.60
CA ASN A 147 -7.39 21.15 4.41
C ASN A 147 -7.96 19.80 3.97
N LEU A 148 -7.49 19.22 2.87
CA LEU A 148 -8.10 18.02 2.28
C LEU A 148 -7.04 17.13 1.64
N GLN A 149 -6.89 15.93 2.19
CA GLN A 149 -6.05 14.90 1.61
C GLN A 149 -6.93 13.79 1.03
N ILE A 150 -6.74 13.49 -0.25
CA ILE A 150 -7.50 12.51 -1.03
C ILE A 150 -6.54 11.48 -1.60
N TRP A 151 -6.95 10.22 -1.53
CA TRP A 151 -6.23 9.09 -2.07
C TRP A 151 -7.11 8.25 -2.98
N GLN A 152 -6.49 7.61 -3.95
CA GLN A 152 -7.09 6.57 -4.75
C GLN A 152 -6.47 5.21 -4.38
N LEU A 153 -7.31 4.18 -4.31
CA LEU A 153 -6.83 2.81 -4.16
C LEU A 153 -6.03 2.40 -5.39
N HIS A 154 -4.77 2.04 -5.17
CA HIS A 154 -3.88 1.54 -6.21
C HIS A 154 -3.84 0.01 -6.22
N GLN A 155 -3.79 -0.59 -5.03
CA GLN A 155 -3.72 -2.05 -4.87
C GLN A 155 -4.53 -2.50 -3.66
N GLN A 156 -5.33 -3.57 -3.84
CA GLN A 156 -6.11 -4.15 -2.77
C GLN A 156 -5.24 -4.82 -1.70
N GLY A 157 -5.63 -4.64 -0.45
CA GLY A 157 -5.10 -5.39 0.68
C GLY A 157 -5.80 -6.74 0.84
N GLU A 158 -5.46 -7.49 1.89
CA GLU A 158 -6.03 -8.81 2.20
C GLU A 158 -6.31 -8.94 3.69
N LEU A 159 -7.50 -9.50 4.00
CA LEU A 159 -7.98 -9.72 5.36
C LEU A 159 -8.48 -11.16 5.53
N ILE A 160 -8.26 -11.73 6.71
CA ILE A 160 -8.94 -12.95 7.17
C ILE A 160 -9.97 -12.57 8.23
N PHE A 161 -11.16 -13.17 8.14
CA PHE A 161 -12.23 -13.03 9.13
C PHE A 161 -12.33 -14.33 9.95
N SER A 162 -12.34 -14.23 11.28
CA SER A 162 -12.32 -15.36 12.22
C SER A 162 -13.00 -15.09 13.56
#